data_AF-A0A4P5UY12-F1
#
_entry.id   AF-A0A4P5UY12-F1
#
_cell.length_a   1.000
_cell.length_b   1.000
_cell.length_c   1.000
_cell.angle_alpha   90.00
_cell.angle_beta   90.00
_cell.angle_gamma   90.00
#
_symmetry.space_group_name_H-M   'P 1'
#
loop_
_entity.id
_entity.type
_entity.pdbx_description
1 polymer ?
#
loop_
_entity_poly.entity_id
_entity_poly.type
_entity_poly.pdbx_seq_one_letter_code
_entity_poly.pdbx_strand_id
1 'polypeptide(L)'
;MPDFLLPLLARNWNLVLLLAISHVVILYAWLRAERKGRWLSVFFLVLPMWYLMYRLARWRLQLPELAISFGLGGSVYLLWHLLYLRKIPLPNSDNIQVWGQES
;
A
#
# COMPACT_ATOMS: atom_id res chain seq x y z
N MET A 1 -19.15 -15.74 -25.11
CA MET A 1 -18.57 -14.96 -24.00
C MET A 1 -18.91 -13.50 -24.26
N PRO A 2 -19.29 -12.70 -23.27
CA PRO A 2 -19.59 -11.29 -23.52
C PRO A 2 -18.31 -10.54 -23.94
N ASP A 3 -18.39 -9.77 -25.03
CA ASP A 3 -17.26 -9.12 -25.70
C ASP A 3 -16.54 -8.09 -24.81
N PHE A 4 -17.21 -7.56 -23.79
CA PHE A 4 -16.63 -6.61 -22.84
C PHE A 4 -15.61 -7.23 -21.86
N LEU A 5 -15.58 -8.56 -21.70
CA LEU A 5 -14.62 -9.25 -20.82
C LEU A 5 -13.29 -9.57 -21.51
N LEU A 6 -13.26 -9.63 -22.84
CA LEU A 6 -12.08 -9.90 -23.64
C LEU A 6 -10.89 -8.97 -23.32
N PRO A 7 -11.07 -7.62 -23.24
CA PRO A 7 -9.97 -6.73 -22.91
C PRO A 7 -9.50 -6.81 -21.44
N LEU A 8 -10.32 -7.38 -20.54
CA LEU A 8 -9.94 -7.65 -19.16
C LEU A 8 -9.09 -8.92 -19.06
N LEU A 9 -9.47 -9.98 -19.77
CA LEU A 9 -8.75 -11.26 -19.77
C LEU A 9 -7.39 -11.16 -20.48
N ALA A 10 -7.27 -10.31 -21.50
CA ALA A 10 -6.01 -10.09 -22.24
C ALA A 10 -4.96 -9.26 -21.47
N ARG A 11 -5.29 -8.71 -20.29
CA ARG A 11 -4.35 -7.91 -19.49
C ARG A 11 -3.30 -8.75 -18.79
N ASN A 12 -2.17 -8.12 -18.50
CA ASN A 12 -1.11 -8.75 -17.72
C ASN A 12 -1.45 -8.76 -16.22
N TRP A 13 -2.22 -9.76 -15.80
CA TRP A 13 -2.64 -9.91 -14.40
C TRP A 13 -1.48 -10.14 -13.42
N ASN A 14 -0.38 -10.74 -13.88
CA ASN A 14 0.81 -10.92 -13.04
C ASN A 14 1.40 -9.56 -12.63
N LEU A 15 1.47 -8.60 -13.56
CA LEU A 15 1.92 -7.24 -13.25
C LEU A 15 0.92 -6.52 -12.35
N VAL A 16 -0.39 -6.64 -12.62
CA VAL A 16 -1.44 -6.05 -11.76
C VAL A 16 -1.33 -6.55 -10.32
N LEU A 17 -1.20 -7.86 -10.13
CA LEU A 17 -1.06 -8.48 -8.80
C LEU A 17 0.21 -8.03 -8.11
N LEU A 18 1.35 -8.02 -8.81
CA LEU A 18 2.61 -7.56 -8.25
C LEU A 18 2.53 -6.11 -7.76
N LEU A 19 1.96 -5.21 -8.58
CA LEU A 19 1.79 -3.81 -8.23
C LEU A 19 0.77 -3.62 -7.09
N ALA A 20 -0.32 -4.38 -7.09
CA ALA A 20 -1.34 -4.31 -6.05
C ALA A 20 -0.79 -4.78 -4.69
N ILE A 21 -0.07 -5.90 -4.66
CA ILE A 21 0.58 -6.41 -3.45
C ILE A 21 1.61 -5.41 -2.94
N SER A 22 2.46 -4.89 -3.84
CA SER A 22 3.44 -3.87 -3.49
C SER A 22 2.77 -2.64 -2.85
N HIS A 23 1.65 -2.19 -3.42
CA HIS A 23 0.89 -1.07 -2.89
C HIS A 23 0.36 -1.36 -1.47
N VAL A 24 -0.23 -2.52 -1.22
CA VAL A 24 -0.70 -2.94 0.10
C VAL A 24 0.45 -2.94 1.11
N VAL A 25 1.61 -3.48 0.74
CA VAL A 25 2.80 -3.55 1.60
C VAL A 25 3.30 -2.15 1.98
N ILE A 26 3.37 -1.23 1.02
CA ILE A 26 3.79 0.16 1.26
C ILE A 26 2.82 0.86 2.21
N LEU A 27 1.51 0.72 1.97
CA LEU A 27 0.48 1.33 2.83
C LEU A 27 0.55 0.78 4.25
N TYR A 28 0.74 -0.52 4.40
CA TYR A 28 0.93 -1.15 5.69
C TYR A 28 2.17 -0.62 6.41
N ALA A 29 3.32 -0.59 5.73
CA ALA A 29 4.57 -0.09 6.30
C ALA A 29 4.47 1.40 6.67
N TRP A 30 3.82 2.22 5.85
CA TRP A 30 3.56 3.63 6.13
C TRP A 30 2.66 3.82 7.36
N LEU A 31 1.58 3.02 7.50
CA LEU A 31 0.69 3.12 8.65
C LEU A 31 1.40 2.71 9.96
N ARG A 32 2.27 1.70 9.88
CA ARG A 32 3.06 1.20 11.03
C ARG A 32 4.30 2.04 11.31
N ALA A 33 4.64 3.01 10.46
CA ALA A 33 5.63 4.01 10.79
C ALA A 33 5.15 4.85 12.00
N GLU A 34 6.07 5.14 12.91
CA GLU A 34 5.80 5.94 14.10
C GLU A 34 5.21 7.30 13.72
N ARG A 35 4.30 7.82 14.55
CA ARG A 35 3.62 9.09 14.29
C ARG A 35 4.61 10.25 14.07
N LYS A 36 5.71 10.28 14.83
CA LYS A 36 6.78 11.29 14.72
C LYS A 36 7.57 11.16 13.41
N GLY A 37 7.81 9.93 12.93
CA GLY A 37 8.55 9.63 11.70
C GLY A 37 7.69 9.44 10.45
N ARG A 38 6.35 9.50 10.56
CA ARG A 38 5.44 9.16 9.46
C ARG A 38 5.62 10.07 8.26
N TRP A 39 5.93 11.35 8.46
CA TRP A 39 6.21 12.25 7.34
C TRP A 39 7.48 11.84 6.58
N LEU A 40 8.56 11.45 7.28
CA LEU A 40 9.76 10.90 6.63
C LEU A 40 9.44 9.64 5.81
N SER A 41 8.59 8.75 6.32
CA SER A 41 8.22 7.54 5.57
C SER A 41 7.52 7.87 4.24
N VAL A 42 6.86 9.03 4.09
CA VAL A 42 6.33 9.45 2.79
C VAL A 42 7.47 9.70 1.79
N PHE A 43 8.54 10.39 2.21
CA PHE A 43 9.66 10.73 1.34
C PHE A 43 10.60 9.56 1.04
N PHE A 44 10.83 8.68 2.02
CA PHE A 44 11.80 7.60 1.88
C PHE A 44 11.19 6.26 1.48
N LEU A 45 9.87 6.09 1.60
CA LEU A 45 9.20 4.83 1.28
C LEU A 45 8.09 5.02 0.25
N VAL A 46 7.10 5.89 0.53
CA VAL A 46 5.89 5.99 -0.33
C VAL A 46 6.23 6.58 -1.70
N LEU A 47 6.84 7.78 -1.74
CA LEU A 47 7.17 8.47 -2.98
C LEU A 47 8.15 7.69 -3.87
N PRO A 48 9.28 7.16 -3.37
CA PRO A 48 10.23 6.43 -4.20
C PRO A 48 9.59 5.17 -4.78
N MET A 49 8.78 4.48 -3.99
CA MET A 49 8.15 3.23 -4.42
C MET A 49 7.02 3.47 -5.42
N TRP A 50 6.20 4.52 -5.23
CA TRP A 50 5.23 4.95 -6.24
C TRP A 50 5.91 5.37 -7.55
N TYR A 51 7.03 6.08 -7.47
CA TYR A 51 7.80 6.45 -8.65
C TYR A 51 8.36 5.22 -9.38
N LEU A 52 8.88 4.22 -8.65
CA LEU A 52 9.34 2.96 -9.22
C LEU A 52 8.20 2.20 -9.91
N MET A 53 7.03 2.10 -9.27
CA MET A 53 5.85 1.46 -9.86
C MET A 53 5.40 2.18 -11.13
N TYR A 54 5.34 3.50 -11.11
CA TYR A 54 5.01 4.32 -12.27
C TYR A 54 6.03 4.15 -13.40
N ARG A 55 7.33 4.20 -13.08
CA ARG A 55 8.42 4.03 -14.05
C ARG A 55 8.38 2.64 -14.68
N LEU A 56 8.15 1.59 -13.90
CA LEU A 56 8.02 0.22 -14.39
C LEU A 56 6.81 0.06 -15.32
N ALA A 57 5.64 0.56 -14.90
CA ALA A 57 4.42 0.50 -15.70
C ALA A 57 4.56 1.29 -17.00
N ARG A 58 5.19 2.47 -16.95
CA ARG A 58 5.48 3.29 -18.14
C ARG A 58 6.44 2.58 -19.08
N TRP A 59 7.50 1.97 -18.56
CA TRP A 59 8.49 1.25 -19.37
C TRP A 59 7.89 0.05 -20.09
N ARG A 60 6.91 -0.62 -19.47
CA ARG A 60 6.16 -1.73 -20.07
C ARG A 60 4.93 -1.30 -20.89
N LEU A 61 4.66 0.00 -21.02
CA LEU A 61 3.46 0.56 -21.66
C LEU A 61 2.14 0.02 -21.06
N GLN A 62 2.16 -0.33 -19.77
CA GLN A 62 1.06 -0.97 -19.02
C GLN A 62 0.53 -0.03 -17.92
N LEU A 63 0.26 1.22 -18.29
CA LEU A 63 -0.35 2.21 -17.40
C LEU A 63 -1.77 1.85 -16.94
N PRO A 64 -2.63 1.23 -17.79
CA PRO A 64 -3.94 0.77 -17.34
C PRO A 64 -3.88 -0.27 -16.22
N GLU A 65 -2.87 -1.14 -16.23
CA GLU A 65 -2.61 -2.14 -15.19
C GLU A 65 -2.20 -1.48 -13.88
N LEU A 66 -1.38 -0.43 -13.95
CA LEU A 66 -1.06 0.39 -12.79
C LEU A 66 -2.33 0.98 -12.16
N ALA A 67 -3.21 1.57 -12.96
CA ALA A 67 -4.47 2.14 -12.46
C ALA A 67 -5.39 1.08 -11.80
N ILE A 68 -5.53 -0.10 -12.41
CA ILE A 68 -6.28 -1.21 -11.81
C ILE A 68 -5.63 -1.68 -10.50
N SER A 69 -4.30 -1.79 -10.47
CA SER A 69 -3.57 -2.22 -9.28
C SER A 69 -3.73 -1.24 -8.11
N PHE A 70 -3.83 0.06 -8.41
CA PHE A 70 -4.16 1.10 -7.42
C PHE A 70 -5.53 0.88 -6.81
N GLY A 71 -6.54 0.66 -7.65
CA GLY A 71 -7.91 0.37 -7.19
C GLY A 71 -7.97 -0.91 -6.35
N LEU A 72 -7.44 -2.02 -6.87
CA LEU A 72 -7.46 -3.32 -6.17
C LEU A 72 -6.68 -3.28 -4.86
N GLY A 73 -5.42 -2.83 -4.89
CA GLY A 73 -4.57 -2.76 -3.71
C GLY A 73 -5.16 -1.82 -2.64
N GLY A 74 -5.69 -0.66 -3.06
CA GLY A 74 -6.35 0.29 -2.17
C GLY A 74 -7.60 -0.29 -1.51
N SER A 75 -8.49 -0.93 -2.28
CA SER A 75 -9.71 -1.56 -1.75
C SER A 75 -9.40 -2.71 -0.80
N VAL A 76 -8.45 -3.59 -1.16
CA VAL A 76 -8.02 -4.71 -0.31
C VAL A 76 -7.45 -4.19 1.01
N TYR A 77 -6.54 -3.21 0.94
CA TYR A 77 -5.97 -2.59 2.13
C TYR A 77 -7.04 -1.95 3.00
N LEU A 78 -7.98 -1.20 2.41
CA LEU A 78 -9.03 -0.50 3.15
C LEU A 78 -9.96 -1.48 3.86
N LEU A 79 -10.39 -2.55 3.18
CA LEU A 79 -11.20 -3.62 3.78
C LEU A 79 -10.45 -4.28 4.95
N TRP A 80 -9.19 -4.65 4.73
CA TRP A 80 -8.38 -5.25 5.78
C TRP A 80 -8.16 -4.30 6.97
N HIS A 81 -7.94 -3.01 6.69
CA HIS A 81 -7.73 -1.99 7.70
C HIS A 81 -8.97 -1.82 8.60
N LEU A 82 -10.15 -1.74 7.99
CA LEU A 82 -11.42 -1.57 8.69
C LEU A 82 -11.78 -2.79 9.53
N LEU A 83 -11.55 -4.00 9.02
CA LEU A 83 -11.95 -5.24 9.67
C LEU A 83 -10.99 -5.68 10.79
N TYR A 84 -9.68 -5.51 10.60
CA TYR A 84 -8.68 -6.10 11.50
C TYR A 84 -7.79 -5.06 12.18
N LEU A 85 -7.21 -4.13 11.42
CA LEU A 85 -6.15 -3.26 11.95
C LEU A 85 -6.65 -2.18 12.91
N ARG A 86 -7.94 -1.83 12.88
CA ARG A 86 -8.55 -0.94 13.88
C ARG A 86 -8.37 -1.42 15.32
N LYS A 87 -8.23 -2.73 15.53
CA LYS A 87 -8.06 -3.33 16.86
C LYS A 87 -6.61 -3.35 17.34
N ILE A 88 -5.64 -3.11 16.44
CA ILE A 88 -4.22 -3.16 16.77
C ILE A 88 -3.75 -1.73 17.08
N PRO A 89 -3.24 -1.47 18.30
CA PRO A 89 -2.72 -0.15 18.62
C PRO A 89 -1.58 0.21 17.68
N LEU A 90 -1.58 1.47 17.23
CA LEU A 90 -0.49 2.02 16.46
C LEU A 90 0.76 2.14 17.34
N PRO A 91 1.96 1.86 16.80
CA PRO A 91 3.18 2.04 17.56
C PRO A 91 3.32 3.52 17.96
N ASN A 92 3.39 3.76 19.27
CA ASN A 92 3.62 5.06 19.87
C ASN A 92 4.70 4.92 20.95
N SER A 93 5.79 5.68 20.80
CA SER A 93 6.90 5.73 21.77
C SER A 93 6.45 6.20 23.15
N ASP A 94 5.37 6.99 23.21
CA ASP A 94 4.90 7.62 24.45
C ASP A 94 4.21 6.62 25.40
N ASN A 95 3.96 5.38 24.97
CA ASN A 95 3.37 4.32 25.78
C ASN A 95 4.41 3.35 26.36
N ILE A 96 5.71 3.65 26.21
CA ILE A 96 6.78 2.88 26.83
C ILE A 96 6.84 3.32 28.30
N GLN A 97 6.14 2.59 29.16
CA GLN A 97 6.22 2.78 30.60
C GLN A 97 7.60 2.33 31.07
N VAL A 98 8.48 3.29 31.34
CA VAL A 98 9.74 3.03 32.04
C VAL A 98 9.39 2.78 33.51
N TRP A 99 9.76 1.61 34.03
CA TRP A 99 9.58 1.27 35.44
C TRP A 99 10.30 2.33 36.30
N GLY A 100 9.55 3.09 37.11
CA GLY A 100 10.07 4.14 38.00
C GLY A 100 9.52 5.56 37.77
N GLN A 101 8.70 5.80 36.73
CA GLN A 101 7.92 7.04 36.61
C GLN A 101 6.58 6.90 37.35
N GLU A 102 6.63 7.01 38.67
CA GLU A 102 5.46 7.22 39.53
C GLU A 102 5.48 8.70 39.94
N SER A 103 4.45 9.45 39.54
CA SER A 103 4.18 10.81 40.03
C SER A 103 3.17 10.77 41.16
#